data_AF-A0AA86RGI8-F1
#
_entry.id   AF-A0AA86RGI8-F1
#
_cell.length_a   1.000
_cell.length_b   1.000
_cell.length_c   1.000
_cell.angle_alpha   90.00
_cell.angle_beta   90.00
_cell.angle_gamma   90.00
#
_symmetry.space_group_name_H-M   'P 1'
#
loop_
_entity.id
_entity.type
_entity.pdbx_description
1 polymer ?
#
loop_
_entity_poly.entity_id
_entity_poly.type
_entity_poly.pdbx_seq_one_letter_code
_entity_poly.pdbx_strand_id
1 'polypeptide(L)' 'MTHSTYSVEEKLKYGIADNMIRISVGCEDIIDIINDFKQALE' A
#
# COMPACT_ATOMS: atom_id res chain seq x y z
N MET A 1 6.78 4.53 7.61
CA MET A 1 6.86 3.65 6.42
C MET A 1 7.98 4.15 5.51
N THR A 2 8.48 3.34 4.57
CA THR A 2 9.74 3.52 3.80
C THR A 2 10.04 4.91 3.22
N HIS A 3 9.06 5.81 3.13
CA HIS A 3 9.19 7.17 2.61
C HIS A 3 8.96 8.26 3.68
N SER A 4 9.04 7.91 4.98
CA SER A 4 8.82 8.85 6.09
C SER A 4 9.91 9.91 6.23
N THR A 5 11.07 9.72 5.60
CA THR A 5 12.18 10.68 5.61
C THR A 5 12.06 11.76 4.54
N TYR A 6 11.16 11.61 3.56
CA TYR A 6 10.93 12.61 2.52
C TYR A 6 9.99 13.71 3.02
N SER A 7 10.28 14.95 2.61
CA SER A 7 9.34 16.06 2.74
C SER A 7 8.07 15.81 1.92
N VAL A 8 7.01 16.56 2.21
CA VAL A 8 5.74 16.48 1.46
C VAL A 8 5.96 16.83 -0.02
N GLU A 9 6.78 17.83 -0.31
CA GLU A 9 7.10 18.27 -1.67
C GLU A 9 7.83 17.17 -2.47
N GLU A 10 8.78 16.47 -1.86
CA GLU A 10 9.47 15.35 -2.49
C GLU A 10 8.55 14.16 -2.72
N LYS A 11 7.68 13.82 -1.76
CA LYS A 11 6.68 12.76 -1.93
C LYS A 11 5.75 13.04 -3.11
N LEU A 12 5.22 14.26 -3.19
CA LEU A 12 4.36 14.69 -4.30
C LEU A 12 5.08 14.64 -5.64
N LYS A 13 6.36 15.06 -5.69
CA LYS A 13 7.20 14.98 -6.90
C LYS A 13 7.34 13.55 -7.42
N TYR A 14 7.41 12.57 -6.52
CA TYR A 14 7.50 11.15 -6.87
C TYR A 14 6.14 10.44 -6.95
N GLY A 15 5.02 11.16 -6.86
CA GLY A 15 3.67 10.58 -6.95
C GLY A 15 3.26 9.74 -5.73
N ILE A 16 3.91 9.95 -4.58
CA ILE A 16 3.61 9.26 -3.33
C ILE A 16 2.57 10.07 -2.56
N ALA A 17 1.30 9.68 -2.69
CA ALA A 17 0.22 10.28 -1.93
C ALA A 17 0.24 9.79 -0.47
N ASP A 18 -0.24 10.61 0.47
CA ASP A 18 -0.27 10.24 1.89
C ASP A 18 -1.21 9.07 2.20
N ASN A 19 -2.21 8.83 1.35
CA ASN A 19 -3.12 7.68 1.43
C ASN A 19 -2.64 6.46 0.61
N MET A 20 -1.42 6.50 0.04
CA MET A 20 -0.88 5.37 -0.71
C MET A 20 -0.58 4.20 0.21
N ILE A 21 -1.19 3.05 -0.07
CA ILE A 21 -0.88 1.78 0.59
C ILE A 21 -0.02 0.94 -0.37
N ARG A 22 1.14 0.49 0.11
CA ARG A 22 2.02 -0.42 -0.64
C ARG A 22 1.85 -1.84 -0.12
N ILE A 23 1.43 -2.75 -0.98
CA ILE A 23 1.22 -4.17 -0.66
C ILE A 23 2.33 -5.00 -1.32
N SER A 24 2.92 -5.92 -0.56
CA SER A 24 3.78 -6.99 -1.11
C SER A 24 2.96 -8.27 -1.08
N VAL A 25 2.64 -8.82 -2.24
CA VAL A 25 1.87 -10.07 -2.36
C VAL A 25 2.82 -11.25 -2.27
N GLY A 26 2.54 -12.22 -1.40
CA GLY A 26 3.32 -13.44 -1.24
C GLY A 26 2.91 -14.55 -2.21
N CYS A 27 3.15 -15.80 -1.80
CA CYS A 27 2.81 -17.01 -2.57
C CYS A 27 1.67 -17.81 -1.93
N GLU A 28 0.75 -17.14 -1.25
CA GLU A 28 -0.47 -17.71 -0.67
C GLU A 28 -1.51 -18.05 -1.74
N ASP A 29 -2.61 -18.70 -1.34
CA ASP A 29 -3.75 -18.93 -2.22
C ASP A 29 -4.40 -17.59 -2.62
N ILE A 30 -4.69 -17.46 -3.93
CA ILE A 30 -5.24 -16.23 -4.48
C ILE A 30 -6.64 -15.91 -3.92
N ILE A 31 -7.44 -16.92 -3.60
CA ILE A 31 -8.79 -16.75 -3.05
C ILE A 31 -8.71 -16.21 -1.63
N ASP A 32 -7.76 -16.71 -0.82
CA ASP A 32 -7.55 -16.23 0.54
C ASP A 32 -7.12 -14.76 0.55
N ILE A 33 -6.14 -14.39 -0.28
CA ILE A 33 -5.69 -12.99 -0.42
C ILE A 33 -6.86 -12.07 -0.82
N ILE A 34 -7.69 -12.50 -1.78
CA ILE A 34 -8.85 -11.71 -2.22
C ILE A 34 -9.86 -11.55 -1.08
N ASN A 35 -10.14 -12.62 -0.32
CA ASN A 35 -11.10 -12.58 0.78
C ASN A 35 -10.59 -11.70 1.94
N ASP A 36 -9.30 -11.75 2.25
CA ASP A 36 -8.67 -10.88 3.25
C ASP A 36 -8.83 -9.40 2.88
N PHE A 37 -8.55 -9.04 1.61
CA PHE A 37 -8.75 -7.66 1.16
C PHE A 37 -10.22 -7.23 1.13
N LYS A 38 -11.15 -8.13 0.79
CA LYS A 38 -12.58 -7.84 0.87
C LYS A 38 -12.99 -7.53 2.30
N GLN A 39 -12.59 -8.37 3.25
CA GLN A 39 -12.89 -8.15 4.67
C GLN A 39 -12.26 -6.86 5.20
N ALA A 40 -11.04 -6.52 4.80
CA ALA A 40 -10.34 -5.32 5.29
C ALA A 40 -10.87 -4.00 4.70
N LEU A 41 -11.59 -4.04 3.58
CA LEU A 41 -12.11 -2.87 2.87
C LEU A 41 -13.62 -2.63 3.09
N GLU A 42 -14.34 -3.60 3.64
CA GLU A 42 -15.71 -3.45 4.14
C GLU A 42 -15.74 -2.82 5.55
#